data_AF-A0A6J7QZP8-F1
#
_entry.id   AF-A0A6J7QZP8-F1
#
_cell.length_a   1.000
_cell.length_b   1.000
_cell.length_c   1.000
_cell.angle_alpha   90.00
_cell.angle_beta   90.00
_cell.angle_gamma   90.00
#
_symmetry.space_group_name_H-M   'P 1'
#
loop_
_entity.id
_entity.type
_entity.pdbx_description
1 polymer ?
#
loop_
_entity_poly.entity_id
_entity_poly.type
_entity_poly.pdbx_seq_one_letter_code
_entity_poly.pdbx_strand_id
1 'polypeptide(L)'
;MRTGILAPTLALAALLAGCASSPESIAPTVQSTPSAAQPTQSSPPPSQEPSQAQTSQTYAPPSATAEQEINAKNNKEFAAALIGGECEYSLVAFAAKYEGRTIEFNGSILAMTNHEDYTTRYDIGIAPGDKGSSSGTGPLFKYDDVNLFDLNFPNLDIPYVGVDDLFHFVATVDHYDPDSCLFFLKPISTQAR
;
A
#
# COMPACT_ATOMS: atom_id res chain seq x y z
N MET A 1 0.84 10.99 -64.63
CA MET A 1 0.23 12.33 -64.82
C MET A 1 -0.81 12.47 -63.71
N ARG A 2 -0.76 13.33 -62.69
CA ARG A 2 -0.19 14.67 -62.45
C ARG A 2 0.25 14.72 -60.97
N THR A 3 1.50 15.00 -60.60
CA THR A 3 2.08 16.31 -60.22
C THR A 3 1.16 17.32 -59.51
N GLY A 4 1.60 17.70 -58.29
CA GLY A 4 1.47 19.04 -57.70
C GLY A 4 0.79 19.08 -56.32
N ILE A 5 1.13 19.94 -55.37
CA ILE A 5 2.15 21.00 -55.23
C ILE A 5 2.02 21.54 -53.77
N LEU A 6 3.16 21.90 -53.17
CA LEU A 6 3.44 22.87 -52.09
C LEU A 6 2.46 23.13 -50.93
N ALA A 7 3.04 23.06 -49.72
CA ALA A 7 2.67 23.83 -48.53
C ALA A 7 2.89 25.35 -48.73
N PRO A 8 2.30 26.19 -47.87
CA PRO A 8 3.18 27.00 -47.05
C PRO A 8 2.77 27.15 -45.58
N THR A 9 3.81 27.34 -44.79
CA THR A 9 3.94 27.79 -43.41
C THR A 9 3.13 29.04 -43.05
N LEU A 10 2.57 29.07 -41.85
CA LEU A 10 2.15 30.31 -41.18
C LEU A 10 2.87 30.42 -39.83
N ALA A 11 3.81 31.36 -39.76
CA ALA A 11 4.47 31.79 -38.53
C ALA A 11 3.62 32.88 -37.86
N LEU A 12 3.45 32.83 -36.54
CA LEU A 12 2.90 33.94 -35.77
C LEU A 12 3.94 34.38 -34.72
N ALA A 13 4.32 35.66 -34.83
CA ALA A 13 5.32 36.33 -34.04
C ALA A 13 4.75 36.93 -32.74
N ALA A 14 5.68 37.24 -31.85
CA ALA A 14 5.57 37.61 -30.44
C ALA A 14 4.73 38.85 -30.09
N LEU A 15 4.30 38.89 -28.82
CA LEU A 15 3.99 40.13 -28.09
C LEU A 15 4.75 40.15 -26.75
N LEU A 16 5.54 41.21 -26.58
CA LEU A 16 6.29 41.60 -25.40
C LEU A 16 5.37 42.25 -24.36
N ALA A 17 5.57 41.93 -23.09
CA ALA A 17 5.24 42.81 -21.97
C ALA A 17 6.32 42.65 -20.89
N GLY A 18 7.08 43.73 -20.66
CA GLY A 18 7.93 43.91 -19.50
C GLY A 18 7.39 45.06 -18.65
N CYS A 19 7.56 44.98 -17.33
CA CYS A 19 8.25 45.96 -16.48
C CYS A 19 7.99 45.75 -14.97
N ALA A 20 9.08 45.88 -14.21
CA ALA A 20 9.22 46.54 -12.90
C ALA A 20 8.97 45.79 -11.55
N SER A 21 10.10 45.49 -10.89
CA SER A 21 10.58 45.98 -9.57
C SER A 21 9.88 45.64 -8.23
N SER A 22 10.70 45.08 -7.32
CA SER A 22 10.56 44.71 -5.89
C SER A 22 10.30 45.89 -4.90
N PRO A 23 10.07 45.70 -3.57
CA PRO A 23 11.12 45.27 -2.61
C PRO A 23 10.68 44.43 -1.37
N GLU A 24 11.70 44.08 -0.58
CA GLU A 24 11.80 43.40 0.73
C GLU A 24 10.73 43.70 1.80
N SER A 25 10.51 42.71 2.69
CA SER A 25 10.01 42.93 4.05
C SER A 25 10.80 42.09 5.05
N ILE A 26 11.67 42.75 5.81
CA ILE A 26 12.37 42.26 7.00
C ILE A 26 11.50 42.56 8.22
N ALA A 27 11.35 41.61 9.14
CA ALA A 27 11.07 41.92 10.55
C ALA A 27 11.84 40.96 11.48
N PRO A 28 12.40 41.45 12.60
CA PRO A 28 13.38 40.74 13.42
C PRO A 28 12.72 39.95 14.55
N THR A 29 13.28 38.80 14.93
CA THR A 29 12.96 38.15 16.21
C THR A 29 14.20 38.02 17.06
N VAL A 30 14.02 38.42 18.32
CA VAL A 30 15.00 38.81 19.31
C VAL A 30 15.69 37.60 19.95
N GLN A 31 17.00 37.76 20.15
CA GLN A 31 17.90 36.89 20.90
C GLN A 31 17.66 37.06 22.41
N SER A 32 17.53 35.98 23.19
CA SER A 32 17.73 35.99 24.64
C SER A 32 18.17 34.62 25.17
N THR A 33 19.19 34.69 26.01
CA THR A 33 20.10 33.68 26.59
C THR A 33 19.50 32.71 27.62
N PRO A 34 20.23 31.62 28.00
CA PRO A 34 19.77 30.56 28.89
C PRO A 34 19.93 30.93 30.37
N SER A 35 19.14 30.32 31.26
CA SER A 35 19.34 30.38 32.71
C SER A 35 19.12 29.01 33.36
N ALA A 36 20.16 28.55 34.05
CA ALA A 36 20.22 27.31 34.80
C ALA A 36 19.79 27.52 36.25
N ALA A 37 19.07 26.56 36.85
CA ALA A 37 19.23 26.14 38.25
C ALA A 37 18.38 24.89 38.56
N GLN A 38 19.06 23.89 39.10
CA GLN A 38 18.59 22.60 39.64
C GLN A 38 18.32 22.74 41.18
N PRO A 39 18.11 21.65 41.94
CA PRO A 39 16.86 20.95 42.27
C PRO A 39 16.35 21.23 43.71
N THR A 40 15.15 20.76 44.04
CA THR A 40 14.78 20.46 45.43
C THR A 40 14.16 19.07 45.53
N GLN A 41 14.89 18.18 46.20
CA GLN A 41 14.40 16.94 46.78
C GLN A 41 13.37 17.26 47.87
N SER A 42 12.31 16.45 47.96
CA SER A 42 11.53 16.27 49.18
C SER A 42 10.84 14.91 49.12
N SER A 43 11.30 13.97 49.95
CA SER A 43 10.61 12.71 50.23
C SER A 43 9.56 12.91 51.33
N PRO A 44 8.40 12.22 51.26
CA PRO A 44 7.59 11.94 52.44
C PRO A 44 7.64 10.44 52.89
N PRO A 45 7.25 10.15 54.14
CA PRO A 45 7.49 8.88 54.87
C PRO A 45 6.42 7.78 54.63
N PRO A 46 6.60 6.54 55.12
CA PRO A 46 5.71 5.42 54.81
C PRO A 46 4.58 5.26 55.83
N SER A 47 3.38 4.85 55.37
CA SER A 47 2.42 4.10 56.20
C SER A 47 1.28 3.46 55.42
N GLN A 48 1.26 2.13 55.53
CA GLN A 48 0.15 1.20 55.77
C GLN A 48 -1.08 1.17 54.84
N GLU A 49 -1.23 -0.02 54.26
CA GLU A 49 -2.37 -0.62 53.56
C GLU A 49 -3.61 -0.78 54.49
N PRO A 50 -4.84 -0.78 53.93
CA PRO A 50 -5.61 -2.03 53.96
C PRO A 50 -6.22 -2.40 52.61
N SER A 51 -6.04 -3.68 52.27
CA SER A 51 -6.69 -4.49 51.27
C SER A 51 -8.14 -4.10 50.99
N GLN A 52 -8.43 -3.69 49.76
CA GLN A 52 -9.74 -3.85 49.17
C GLN A 52 -9.62 -4.87 48.04
N ALA A 53 -10.21 -6.04 48.29
CA ALA A 53 -10.44 -7.07 47.30
C ALA A 53 -11.38 -6.52 46.22
N GLN A 54 -10.80 -6.01 45.13
CA GLN A 54 -11.55 -5.74 43.91
C GLN A 54 -11.58 -7.04 43.13
N THR A 55 -12.76 -7.62 43.00
CA THR A 55 -13.09 -8.72 42.10
C THR A 55 -12.80 -8.28 40.67
N SER A 56 -11.57 -8.48 40.22
CA SER A 56 -11.21 -8.40 38.81
C SER A 56 -12.00 -9.49 38.09
N GLN A 57 -13.07 -9.09 37.43
CA GLN A 57 -13.70 -9.91 36.42
C GLN A 57 -12.62 -10.18 35.38
N THR A 58 -12.20 -11.44 35.31
CA THR A 58 -11.43 -11.99 34.21
C THR A 58 -12.25 -11.78 32.93
N TYR A 59 -12.03 -10.65 32.26
CA TYR A 59 -12.21 -10.61 30.82
C TYR A 59 -11.09 -11.49 30.27
N ALA A 60 -11.38 -12.80 30.15
CA ALA A 60 -10.58 -13.64 29.29
C ALA A 60 -10.63 -12.97 27.91
N PRO A 61 -9.50 -12.57 27.32
CA PRO A 61 -9.52 -12.17 25.92
C PRO A 61 -10.16 -13.31 25.12
N PRO A 62 -10.98 -13.03 24.08
CA PRO A 62 -11.41 -14.08 23.19
C PRO A 62 -10.16 -14.82 22.75
N SER A 63 -10.17 -16.14 22.93
CA SER A 63 -9.04 -17.02 22.68
C SER A 63 -8.46 -16.67 21.31
N ALA A 64 -7.33 -15.96 21.29
CA ALA A 64 -6.59 -15.66 20.09
C ALA A 64 -6.00 -16.98 19.62
N THR A 65 -6.80 -17.76 18.89
CA THR A 65 -6.22 -18.62 17.87
C THR A 65 -5.38 -17.68 17.03
N ALA A 66 -4.05 -17.82 17.07
CA ALA A 66 -3.17 -17.09 16.16
C ALA A 66 -3.82 -17.20 14.77
N GLU A 67 -4.27 -16.07 14.22
CA GLU A 67 -5.07 -16.09 13.00
C GLU A 67 -4.19 -16.65 11.90
N GLN A 68 -4.39 -17.94 11.60
CA GLN A 68 -3.55 -18.63 10.65
C GLN A 68 -3.72 -17.95 9.29
N GLU A 69 -2.58 -17.64 8.68
CA GLU A 69 -2.49 -17.14 7.32
C GLU A 69 -3.20 -18.07 6.34
N ILE A 70 -4.04 -17.51 5.47
CA ILE A 70 -4.91 -18.24 4.55
C ILE A 70 -4.15 -18.54 3.27
N ASN A 71 -4.07 -19.81 2.88
CA ASN A 71 -3.41 -20.22 1.65
C ASN A 71 -4.15 -21.36 0.96
N ALA A 72 -3.77 -21.66 -0.28
CA ALA A 72 -4.45 -22.68 -1.09
C ALA A 72 -4.42 -24.09 -0.46
N LYS A 73 -3.51 -24.35 0.49
CA LYS A 73 -3.39 -25.66 1.15
C LYS A 73 -4.35 -25.79 2.33
N ASN A 74 -4.57 -24.71 3.08
CA ASN A 74 -5.38 -24.73 4.31
C ASN A 74 -6.81 -24.20 4.12
N ASN A 75 -7.11 -23.52 3.00
CA ASN A 75 -8.41 -22.93 2.72
C ASN A 75 -8.90 -23.28 1.30
N LYS A 76 -9.94 -24.11 1.23
CA LYS A 76 -10.53 -24.56 -0.03
C LYS A 76 -11.25 -23.46 -0.80
N GLU A 77 -11.82 -22.47 -0.12
CA GLU A 77 -12.50 -21.34 -0.77
C GLU A 77 -11.46 -20.45 -1.46
N PHE A 78 -10.34 -20.19 -0.79
CA PHE A 78 -9.24 -19.45 -1.41
C PHE A 78 -8.60 -20.24 -2.56
N ALA A 79 -8.38 -21.54 -2.38
CA ALA A 79 -7.90 -22.40 -3.46
C ALA A 79 -8.81 -22.37 -4.70
N ALA A 80 -10.13 -22.36 -4.50
CA ALA A 80 -11.10 -22.24 -5.57
C ALA A 80 -11.07 -20.84 -6.21
N ALA A 81 -10.98 -19.77 -5.41
CA ALA A 81 -10.88 -18.41 -5.91
C ALA A 81 -9.67 -18.24 -6.85
N LEU A 82 -8.51 -18.79 -6.49
CA LEU A 82 -7.27 -18.68 -7.30
C LEU A 82 -7.34 -19.35 -8.69
N ILE A 83 -8.30 -20.25 -8.92
CA ILE A 83 -8.46 -20.95 -10.20
C ILE A 83 -9.79 -20.62 -10.92
N GLY A 84 -10.62 -19.76 -10.32
CA GLY A 84 -11.90 -19.33 -10.87
C GLY A 84 -11.75 -18.31 -12.00
N GLY A 85 -12.84 -17.62 -12.36
CA GLY A 85 -12.81 -16.47 -13.25
C GLY A 85 -12.44 -15.15 -12.54
N GLU A 86 -11.90 -14.21 -13.31
CA GLU A 86 -11.43 -12.90 -12.83
C GLU A 86 -12.53 -12.02 -12.22
N CYS A 87 -13.74 -12.09 -12.79
CA CYS A 87 -14.91 -11.28 -12.39
C CYS A 87 -15.99 -12.11 -11.69
N GLU A 88 -15.65 -13.22 -11.04
CA GLU A 88 -16.68 -14.08 -10.43
C GLU A 88 -17.38 -13.39 -9.25
N TYR A 89 -18.71 -13.49 -9.21
CA TYR A 89 -19.51 -12.97 -8.10
C TYR A 89 -19.15 -13.61 -6.74
N SER A 90 -18.57 -14.81 -6.75
CA SER A 90 -18.05 -15.49 -5.55
C SER A 90 -16.95 -14.67 -4.85
N LEU A 91 -16.21 -13.82 -5.59
CA LEU A 91 -15.16 -12.95 -5.06
C LEU A 91 -15.69 -11.86 -4.12
N VAL A 92 -16.93 -11.39 -4.33
CA VAL A 92 -17.60 -10.45 -3.42
C VAL A 92 -17.77 -11.08 -2.04
N ALA A 93 -18.30 -12.30 -2.01
CA ALA A 93 -18.52 -13.03 -0.77
C ALA A 93 -17.19 -13.43 -0.10
N PHE A 94 -16.19 -13.80 -0.91
CA PHE A 94 -14.85 -14.11 -0.42
C PHE A 94 -14.20 -12.88 0.25
N ALA A 95 -14.18 -11.73 -0.43
CA ALA A 95 -13.61 -10.50 0.11
C ALA A 95 -14.30 -10.09 1.42
N ALA A 96 -15.64 -10.06 1.45
CA ALA A 96 -16.39 -9.70 2.67
C ALA A 96 -16.15 -10.68 3.84
N LYS A 97 -15.96 -11.97 3.55
CA LYS A 97 -15.71 -12.99 4.58
C LYS A 97 -14.29 -12.93 5.15
N TYR A 98 -13.32 -12.57 4.32
CA TYR A 98 -11.90 -12.59 4.66
C TYR A 98 -11.27 -11.20 4.76
N GLU A 99 -12.05 -10.13 4.72
CA GLU A 99 -11.59 -8.76 4.94
C GLU A 99 -10.75 -8.65 6.23
N GLY A 100 -9.60 -7.99 6.12
CA GLY A 100 -8.64 -7.86 7.22
C GLY A 100 -7.82 -9.12 7.52
N ARG A 101 -8.09 -10.26 6.86
CA ARG A 101 -7.33 -11.50 7.03
C ARG A 101 -6.12 -11.54 6.09
N THR A 102 -5.06 -12.17 6.56
CA THR A 102 -3.86 -12.42 5.75
C THR A 102 -4.07 -13.60 4.81
N ILE A 103 -3.73 -13.40 3.53
CA ILE A 103 -3.63 -14.42 2.50
C ILE A 103 -2.18 -14.56 2.00
N GLU A 104 -1.83 -15.77 1.59
CA GLU A 104 -0.51 -16.17 1.09
C GLU A 104 -0.67 -16.88 -0.25
N PHE A 105 0.02 -16.40 -1.28
CA PHE A 105 -0.04 -17.03 -2.59
C PHE A 105 1.20 -16.73 -3.43
N ASN A 106 1.46 -17.61 -4.38
CA ASN A 106 2.40 -17.35 -5.45
C ASN A 106 1.69 -16.61 -6.57
N GLY A 107 2.34 -15.60 -7.12
CA GLY A 107 1.79 -14.81 -8.21
C GLY A 107 2.85 -14.25 -9.13
N SER A 108 2.37 -13.51 -10.11
CA SER A 108 3.17 -12.81 -11.12
C SER A 108 2.64 -11.40 -11.31
N ILE A 109 3.54 -10.45 -11.57
CA ILE A 109 3.14 -9.07 -11.87
C ILE A 109 2.50 -9.03 -13.26
N LEU A 110 1.23 -8.65 -13.32
CA LEU A 110 0.50 -8.52 -14.57
C LEU A 110 0.69 -7.13 -15.20
N ALA A 111 0.69 -6.11 -14.37
CA ALA A 111 0.85 -4.72 -14.77
C ALA A 111 1.49 -3.93 -13.64
N MET A 112 2.27 -2.92 -14.00
CA MET A 112 2.83 -1.96 -13.06
C MET A 112 2.87 -0.60 -13.73
N THR A 113 2.09 0.34 -13.20
CA THR A 113 2.02 1.71 -13.72
C THR A 113 2.21 2.70 -12.59
N ASN A 114 2.70 3.89 -12.89
CA ASN A 114 2.71 4.97 -11.91
C ASN A 114 1.28 5.27 -11.43
N HIS A 115 1.12 5.45 -10.12
CA HIS A 115 -0.14 5.90 -9.53
C HIS A 115 -0.27 7.40 -9.82
N GLU A 116 -1.32 7.80 -10.55
CA GLU A 116 -1.55 9.18 -10.98
C GLU A 116 -0.29 9.85 -11.59
N ASP A 117 0.17 10.96 -11.02
CA ASP A 117 1.37 11.70 -11.46
C ASP A 117 2.63 11.40 -10.61
N TYR A 118 2.53 10.47 -9.65
CA TYR A 118 3.65 10.08 -8.81
C TYR A 118 4.68 9.25 -9.60
N THR A 119 5.96 9.59 -9.47
CA THR A 119 7.04 8.86 -10.15
C THR A 119 7.56 7.65 -9.36
N THR A 120 7.21 7.55 -8.08
CA THR A 120 7.70 6.52 -7.14
C THR A 120 6.59 5.69 -6.48
N ARG A 121 5.33 5.97 -6.83
CA ARG A 121 4.15 5.23 -6.38
C ARG A 121 3.54 4.52 -7.57
N TYR A 122 2.98 3.35 -7.32
CA TYR A 122 2.57 2.42 -8.35
C TYR A 122 1.22 1.81 -8.04
N ASP A 123 0.49 1.56 -9.11
CA ASP A 123 -0.60 0.62 -9.19
C ASP A 123 -0.05 -0.69 -9.76
N ILE A 124 -0.12 -1.76 -8.96
CA ILE A 124 0.46 -3.06 -9.30
C ILE A 124 -0.66 -4.08 -9.44
N GLY A 125 -0.89 -4.55 -10.66
CA GLY A 125 -1.76 -5.68 -10.96
C GLY A 125 -1.02 -6.99 -10.79
N ILE A 126 -1.63 -7.96 -10.10
CA ILE A 126 -1.04 -9.24 -9.74
C ILE A 126 -1.98 -10.35 -10.18
N ALA A 127 -1.46 -11.30 -10.94
CA ALA A 127 -2.16 -12.52 -11.30
C ALA A 127 -1.70 -13.69 -10.41
N PRO A 128 -2.60 -14.57 -9.96
CA PRO A 128 -2.20 -15.75 -9.21
C PRO A 128 -1.46 -16.76 -10.10
N GLY A 129 -0.50 -17.46 -9.50
CA GLY A 129 0.35 -18.43 -10.18
C GLY A 129 1.43 -17.80 -11.07
N ASP A 130 1.97 -18.62 -11.97
CA ASP A 130 3.28 -18.36 -12.60
C ASP A 130 3.15 -17.98 -14.09
N LYS A 131 1.94 -17.62 -14.53
CA LYS A 131 1.64 -17.42 -15.95
C LYS A 131 1.80 -15.98 -16.43
N GLY A 132 2.06 -15.02 -15.55
CA GLY A 132 2.28 -13.62 -15.92
C GLY A 132 1.15 -13.06 -16.76
N SER A 133 1.51 -12.35 -17.83
CA SER A 133 0.60 -11.83 -18.85
C SER A 133 -0.25 -12.88 -19.58
N SER A 134 0.08 -14.16 -19.43
CA SER A 134 -0.68 -15.30 -19.97
C SER A 134 -1.61 -15.95 -18.94
N SER A 135 -1.74 -15.37 -17.75
CA SER A 135 -2.76 -15.80 -16.80
C SER A 135 -4.16 -15.55 -17.38
N GLY A 136 -5.08 -16.47 -17.09
CA GLY A 136 -6.49 -16.35 -17.49
C GLY A 136 -7.41 -16.99 -16.46
N THR A 137 -6.94 -17.09 -15.22
CA THR A 137 -7.65 -17.71 -14.10
C THR A 137 -7.32 -16.97 -12.81
N GLY A 138 -8.30 -16.94 -11.93
CA GLY A 138 -8.24 -16.32 -10.61
C GLY A 138 -8.53 -14.82 -10.64
N PRO A 139 -8.53 -14.16 -9.47
CA PRO A 139 -8.84 -12.74 -9.35
C PRO A 139 -7.71 -11.90 -9.95
N LEU A 140 -8.04 -10.72 -10.46
CA LEU A 140 -7.04 -9.68 -10.68
C LEU A 140 -6.77 -8.96 -9.35
N PHE A 141 -5.72 -9.38 -8.65
CA PHE A 141 -5.31 -8.72 -7.42
C PHE A 141 -4.65 -7.37 -7.74
N LYS A 142 -4.81 -6.40 -6.84
CA LYS A 142 -4.23 -5.06 -6.97
C LYS A 142 -3.63 -4.59 -5.66
N TYR A 143 -2.38 -4.14 -5.73
CA TYR A 143 -1.87 -3.14 -4.78
C TYR A 143 -2.08 -1.76 -5.40
N ASP A 144 -2.72 -0.89 -4.63
CA ASP A 144 -3.09 0.46 -5.05
C ASP A 144 -2.22 1.47 -4.30
N ASP A 145 -1.69 2.45 -5.03
CA ASP A 145 -0.84 3.50 -4.48
C ASP A 145 0.25 2.97 -3.51
N VAL A 146 1.15 2.13 -4.01
CA VAL A 146 2.28 1.58 -3.23
C VAL A 146 3.62 2.02 -3.79
N ASN A 147 4.61 2.23 -2.94
CA ASN A 147 6.02 2.32 -3.35
C ASN A 147 6.73 0.97 -3.14
N LEU A 148 7.98 0.83 -3.60
CA LEU A 148 8.73 -0.43 -3.47
C LEU A 148 9.07 -0.81 -2.02
N PHE A 149 9.13 0.14 -1.09
CA PHE A 149 9.34 -0.15 0.33
C PHE A 149 8.08 -0.75 0.97
N ASP A 150 6.89 -0.33 0.52
CA ASP A 150 5.62 -0.87 1.00
C ASP A 150 5.45 -2.37 0.66
N LEU A 151 6.19 -2.89 -0.34
CA LEU A 151 6.19 -4.30 -0.70
C LEU A 151 6.93 -5.20 0.31
N ASN A 152 7.69 -4.61 1.23
CA ASN A 152 8.36 -5.29 2.34
C ASN A 152 9.23 -6.48 1.89
N PHE A 153 10.14 -6.24 0.95
CA PHE A 153 11.15 -7.23 0.55
C PHE A 153 12.08 -7.59 1.73
N PRO A 154 12.48 -8.86 1.88
CA PRO A 154 13.32 -9.29 2.98
C PRO A 154 14.69 -8.58 2.94
N ASN A 155 15.21 -8.25 4.13
CA ASN A 155 16.52 -7.59 4.31
C ASN A 155 16.69 -6.24 3.57
N LEU A 156 15.59 -5.61 3.12
CA LEU A 156 15.61 -4.40 2.28
C LEU A 156 16.37 -4.57 0.95
N ASP A 157 16.55 -5.81 0.50
CA ASP A 157 17.11 -6.11 -0.82
C ASP A 157 15.99 -5.94 -1.86
N ILE A 158 15.71 -4.69 -2.23
CA ILE A 158 14.64 -4.34 -3.16
C ILE A 158 15.12 -4.67 -4.57
N PRO A 159 14.53 -5.69 -5.22
CA PRO A 159 14.92 -6.06 -6.58
C PRO A 159 14.35 -5.06 -7.58
N TYR A 160 14.73 -5.23 -8.84
CA TYR A 160 13.88 -4.75 -9.92
C TYR A 160 12.52 -5.46 -9.83
N VAL A 161 11.43 -4.71 -10.05
CA VAL A 161 10.08 -5.23 -10.12
C VAL A 161 9.48 -4.78 -11.45
N GLY A 162 9.02 -5.73 -12.24
CA GLY A 162 8.40 -5.50 -13.53
C GLY A 162 7.38 -6.57 -13.87
N VAL A 163 6.71 -6.36 -15.01
CA VAL A 163 5.74 -7.33 -15.56
C VAL A 163 6.40 -8.68 -15.76
N ASP A 164 5.64 -9.75 -15.49
CA ASP A 164 6.02 -11.17 -15.51
C ASP A 164 6.97 -11.62 -14.38
N ASP A 165 7.49 -10.72 -13.54
CA ASP A 165 8.28 -11.13 -12.38
C ASP A 165 7.43 -11.98 -11.42
N LEU A 166 8.05 -13.05 -10.92
CA LEU A 166 7.40 -14.04 -10.07
C LEU A 166 7.73 -13.80 -8.60
N PHE A 167 6.70 -13.72 -7.78
CA PHE A 167 6.84 -13.50 -6.35
C PHE A 167 5.95 -14.43 -5.54
N HIS A 168 6.38 -14.64 -4.31
CA HIS A 168 5.57 -15.11 -3.21
C HIS A 168 5.04 -13.89 -2.47
N PHE A 169 3.71 -13.78 -2.37
CA PHE A 169 3.02 -12.64 -1.78
C PHE A 169 2.33 -13.04 -0.48
N VAL A 170 2.51 -12.20 0.54
CA VAL A 170 1.72 -12.19 1.76
C VAL A 170 1.02 -10.84 1.84
N ALA A 171 -0.30 -10.85 1.96
CA ALA A 171 -1.09 -9.63 1.92
C ALA A 171 -2.35 -9.72 2.79
N THR A 172 -2.86 -8.58 3.22
CA THR A 172 -4.18 -8.49 3.85
C THR A 172 -5.24 -8.30 2.78
N VAL A 173 -6.36 -9.03 2.88
CA VAL A 173 -7.55 -8.77 2.07
C VAL A 173 -8.13 -7.42 2.46
N ASP A 174 -8.28 -6.51 1.49
CA ASP A 174 -8.93 -5.23 1.70
C ASP A 174 -10.38 -5.30 1.23
N HIS A 175 -10.63 -5.19 -0.08
CA HIS A 175 -11.97 -5.27 -0.64
C HIS A 175 -11.95 -5.77 -2.09
N TYR A 176 -13.11 -6.08 -2.64
CA TYR A 176 -13.28 -6.40 -4.06
C TYR A 176 -14.28 -5.43 -4.68
N ASP A 177 -13.88 -4.79 -5.78
CA ASP A 177 -14.75 -3.94 -6.58
C ASP A 177 -15.35 -4.76 -7.74
N PRO A 178 -16.66 -5.07 -7.70
CA PRO A 178 -17.31 -5.85 -8.75
C PRO A 178 -17.48 -5.09 -10.07
N ASP A 179 -17.41 -3.76 -10.08
CA ASP A 179 -17.58 -2.96 -11.30
C ASP A 179 -16.28 -2.97 -12.13
N SER A 180 -15.12 -2.94 -11.47
CA SER A 180 -13.81 -3.03 -12.12
C SER A 180 -13.22 -4.45 -12.14
N CYS A 181 -13.82 -5.40 -11.43
CA CYS A 181 -13.28 -6.74 -11.15
C CYS A 181 -11.89 -6.74 -10.49
N LEU A 182 -11.60 -5.72 -9.67
CA LEU A 182 -10.29 -5.61 -9.00
C LEU A 182 -10.41 -6.09 -7.56
N PHE A 183 -9.48 -6.96 -7.17
CA PHE A 183 -9.38 -7.48 -5.81
C PHE A 183 -8.24 -6.76 -5.09
N PHE A 184 -8.59 -5.76 -4.28
CA PHE A 184 -7.63 -4.92 -3.59
C PHE A 184 -7.06 -5.63 -2.37
N LEU A 185 -5.73 -5.53 -2.24
CA LEU A 185 -4.95 -6.11 -1.17
C LEU A 185 -4.03 -5.05 -0.57
N LYS A 186 -3.59 -5.28 0.68
CA LYS A 186 -2.53 -4.49 1.32
C LYS A 186 -1.28 -5.35 1.51
N PRO A 187 -0.11 -4.94 1.00
CA PRO A 187 1.10 -5.75 1.09
C PRO A 187 1.55 -5.93 2.55
N ILE A 188 1.96 -7.16 2.91
CA ILE A 188 2.65 -7.47 4.17
C ILE A 188 4.09 -7.88 3.89
N SER A 189 4.32 -8.77 2.91
CA SER A 189 5.66 -9.11 2.43
C SER A 189 5.64 -9.66 1.02
N THR A 190 6.75 -9.45 0.31
CA THR A 190 6.97 -9.93 -1.06
C THR A 190 8.34 -10.57 -1.14
N GLN A 191 8.43 -11.75 -1.74
CA GLN A 191 9.69 -12.48 -1.90
C GLN A 191 9.84 -12.99 -3.33
N ALA A 192 10.99 -12.72 -3.96
CA ALA A 192 11.31 -13.23 -5.30
C ALA A 192 11.38 -14.77 -5.29
N ARG A 193 10.98 -15.39 -6.39
CA ARG A 193 10.92 -16.85 -6.55
C ARG A 193 11.93 -17.39 -7.57
#